data_AF-A0A537AAQ9-F1
#
_entry.id   AF-A0A537AAQ9-F1
#
_cell.length_a   1.000
_cell.length_b   1.000
_cell.length_c   1.000
_cell.angle_alpha   90.00
_cell.angle_beta   90.00
_cell.angle_gamma   90.00
#
_symmetry.space_group_name_H-M   'P 1'
#
loop_
_entity.id
_entity.type
_entity.pdbx_description
1 polymer ?
#
loop_
_entity_poly.entity_id
_entity_poly.type
_entity_poly.pdbx_seq_one_letter_code
_entity_poly.pdbx_strand_id
1 'polypeptide(L)'
;MIRQGAQVLGRRLEALARERERIELSQREASLVHQLVQAELRVLRAQINPHFLFNSLNTIAALVHQDPTLAEAMTLRLARIFRYVLTQTDKSFSPLHEEIDFLRTYLDIEQMRFGERLQVQFHVADAVADRPIPSLILQPLVENAIKHGFSPKVGPCRLVICGAPAVVEPPADRNHWRGGRWAAGAGAD
;
A
#
# COMPACT_ATOMS: atom_id res chain seq x y z
N MET A 1 10.84 69.16 -24.14
CA MET A 1 11.30 68.33 -23.00
C MET A 1 10.18 67.53 -22.32
N ILE A 2 9.02 68.11 -21.97
CA ILE A 2 7.95 67.41 -21.22
C ILE A 2 7.40 66.15 -21.95
N ARG A 3 7.21 66.19 -23.27
CA ARG A 3 6.75 65.01 -24.05
C ARG A 3 7.74 63.84 -24.06
N GLN A 4 9.05 64.10 -24.04
CA GLN A 4 10.07 63.05 -23.99
C GLN A 4 10.11 62.39 -22.60
N GLY A 5 9.94 63.15 -21.53
CA GLY A 5 9.85 62.62 -20.17
C GLY A 5 8.66 61.67 -19.97
N ALA A 6 7.49 62.03 -20.51
CA ALA A 6 6.28 61.19 -20.44
C ALA A 6 6.44 59.86 -21.21
N GLN A 7 7.09 59.86 -22.38
CA GLN A 7 7.37 58.63 -23.13
C GLN A 7 8.35 57.69 -22.42
N VAL A 8 9.39 58.24 -21.79
CA VAL A 8 10.36 57.44 -21.02
C VAL A 8 9.69 56.81 -19.80
N LEU A 9 8.84 57.57 -19.10
CA LEU A 9 8.09 57.06 -17.94
C LEU A 9 7.09 55.96 -18.35
N GLY A 10 6.36 56.16 -19.46
CA GLY A 10 5.45 55.15 -20.00
C GLY A 10 6.14 53.83 -20.34
N ARG A 11 7.28 53.87 -21.05
CA ARG A 11 8.08 52.67 -21.35
C ARG A 11 8.59 51.97 -20.09
N ARG A 12 8.92 52.72 -19.04
CA ARG A 12 9.41 52.18 -17.77
C ARG A 12 8.29 51.53 -16.96
N LEU A 13 7.08 52.11 -16.97
CA LEU A 13 5.89 51.52 -16.37
C LEU A 13 5.46 50.23 -17.09
N GLU A 14 5.50 50.21 -18.43
CA GLU A 14 5.25 49.00 -19.21
C GLU A 14 6.28 47.90 -18.93
N ALA A 15 7.56 48.26 -18.82
CA ALA A 15 8.62 47.30 -18.48
C ALA A 15 8.43 46.71 -17.08
N LEU A 16 8.08 47.53 -16.09
CA LEU A 16 7.78 47.08 -14.73
C LEU A 16 6.54 46.17 -14.66
N ALA A 17 5.49 46.49 -15.44
CA ALA A 17 4.29 45.66 -15.51
C ALA A 17 4.59 44.27 -16.10
N ARG A 18 5.37 44.20 -17.18
CA ARG A 18 5.80 42.93 -17.79
C ARG A 18 6.69 42.10 -16.85
N GLU A 19 7.58 42.76 -16.10
CA GLU A 19 8.44 42.07 -15.14
C GLU A 19 7.63 41.48 -13.98
N ARG A 20 6.65 42.24 -13.48
CA ARG A 20 5.74 41.76 -12.44
C ARG A 20 4.92 40.56 -12.92
N GLU A 21 4.37 40.62 -14.12
CA GLU A 21 3.61 39.52 -14.71
C GLU A 21 4.47 38.26 -14.86
N ARG A 22 5.73 38.41 -15.30
CA ARG A 22 6.70 37.30 -15.36
C ARG A 22 6.98 36.69 -13.98
N ILE A 23 7.16 37.52 -12.95
CA ILE A 23 7.38 37.04 -11.59
C ILE A 23 6.15 36.29 -11.08
N GLU A 24 4.94 36.83 -11.28
CA GLU A 24 3.69 36.20 -10.86
C GLU A 24 3.47 34.84 -11.57
N LEU A 25 3.77 34.77 -12.87
CA LEU A 25 3.73 33.51 -13.64
C LEU A 25 4.76 32.50 -13.12
N SER A 26 6.01 32.91 -12.93
CA SER A 26 7.08 32.07 -12.41
C SER A 26 6.76 31.52 -11.01
N GLN A 27 6.20 32.36 -10.12
CA GLN A 27 5.73 31.93 -8.80
C GLN A 27 4.59 30.92 -8.88
N ARG A 28 3.66 31.11 -9.83
CA ARG A 28 2.54 30.20 -10.03
C ARG A 28 3.00 28.84 -10.56
N GLU A 29 3.93 28.83 -11.52
CA GLU A 29 4.57 27.61 -12.00
C GLU A 29 5.30 26.88 -10.87
N ALA A 30 6.11 27.59 -10.08
CA ALA A 30 6.82 27.00 -8.94
C ALA A 30 5.85 26.40 -7.91
N SER A 31 4.72 27.07 -7.65
CA SER A 31 3.67 26.58 -6.75
C SER A 31 3.01 25.30 -7.28
N LEU A 32 2.69 25.25 -8.57
CA LEU A 32 2.11 24.05 -9.21
C LEU A 32 3.09 22.86 -9.19
N VAL A 33 4.37 23.10 -9.51
CA VAL A 33 5.42 22.08 -9.42
C VAL A 33 5.55 21.57 -7.99
N HIS A 34 5.56 22.47 -7.00
CA HIS A 34 5.61 22.08 -5.59
C HIS A 34 4.41 21.22 -5.19
N GLN A 35 3.20 21.60 -5.59
CA GLN A 35 1.98 20.85 -5.32
C GLN A 35 2.00 19.46 -5.97
N LEU A 36 2.49 19.36 -7.21
CA LEU A 36 2.66 18.09 -7.91
C LEU A 36 3.64 17.18 -7.16
N VAL A 37 4.82 17.69 -6.80
CA VAL A 37 5.82 16.93 -6.04
C VAL A 37 5.24 16.50 -4.68
N GLN A 38 4.50 17.36 -3.98
CA GLN A 38 3.84 16.97 -2.72
C GLN A 38 2.73 15.92 -2.91
N ALA A 39 2.03 15.94 -4.05
CA ALA A 39 1.05 14.91 -4.40
C ALA A 39 1.73 13.57 -4.71
N GLU A 40 2.77 13.58 -5.54
CA GLU A 40 3.59 12.39 -5.86
C GLU A 40 4.23 11.79 -4.62
N LEU A 41 4.82 12.62 -3.75
CA LEU A 41 5.37 12.16 -2.46
C LEU A 41 4.30 11.57 -1.55
N ARG A 42 3.07 12.12 -1.55
CA ARG A 42 1.96 11.54 -0.79
C ARG A 42 1.51 10.21 -1.37
N VAL A 43 1.46 10.08 -2.68
CA VAL A 43 1.16 8.81 -3.37
C VAL A 43 2.22 7.75 -3.02
N LEU A 44 3.50 8.12 -3.11
CA LEU A 44 4.60 7.22 -2.76
C LEU A 44 4.58 6.84 -1.27
N ARG A 45 4.29 7.80 -0.37
CA ARG A 45 4.09 7.52 1.06
C ARG A 45 2.87 6.66 1.33
N ALA A 46 1.80 6.78 0.55
CA ALA A 46 0.61 5.95 0.71
C ALA A 46 0.86 4.50 0.27
N GLN A 47 1.78 4.29 -0.68
CA GLN A 47 2.19 2.95 -1.12
C GLN A 47 3.10 2.25 -0.10
N ILE A 48 3.72 2.99 0.82
CA ILE A 48 4.52 2.45 1.92
C ILE A 48 3.69 2.52 3.21
N ASN A 49 3.28 1.38 3.77
CA ASN A 49 2.65 1.36 5.11
C ASN A 49 3.73 1.67 6.17
N PRO A 50 3.77 2.88 6.77
CA PRO A 50 4.89 3.27 7.63
C PRO A 50 4.91 2.46 8.92
N HIS A 51 3.73 2.13 9.45
CA HIS A 51 3.59 1.31 10.64
C HIS A 51 4.13 -0.12 10.41
N PHE A 52 3.83 -0.71 9.25
CA PHE A 52 4.41 -1.99 8.85
C PHE A 52 5.94 -1.93 8.80
N LEU A 53 6.49 -0.88 8.18
CA LEU A 53 7.94 -0.69 8.07
C LEU A 53 8.60 -0.58 9.44
N PHE A 54 8.12 0.32 10.31
CA PHE A 54 8.68 0.49 11.65
C PHE A 54 8.60 -0.79 12.48
N ASN A 55 7.46 -1.49 12.44
CA ASN A 55 7.31 -2.74 13.18
C ASN A 55 8.24 -3.83 12.65
N SER A 56 8.36 -3.96 11.34
CA SER A 56 9.26 -4.94 10.73
C SER A 56 10.71 -4.67 11.12
N LEU A 57 11.15 -3.41 11.07
CA LEU A 57 12.51 -3.03 11.49
C LEU A 57 12.76 -3.27 12.99
N ASN A 58 11.79 -2.98 13.85
CA ASN A 58 11.91 -3.25 15.29
C ASN A 58 12.03 -4.75 15.59
N THR A 59 11.24 -5.59 14.91
CA THR A 59 11.35 -7.04 15.03
C THR A 59 12.71 -7.53 14.52
N ILE A 60 13.20 -7.04 13.38
CA ILE A 60 14.54 -7.35 12.88
C ILE A 60 15.60 -6.96 13.92
N ALA A 61 15.55 -5.75 14.46
CA ALA A 61 16.51 -5.27 15.45
C ALA A 61 16.54 -6.15 16.71
N ALA A 62 15.38 -6.65 17.17
CA ALA A 62 15.32 -7.59 18.29
C ALA A 62 15.92 -8.96 17.93
N LEU A 63 15.74 -9.42 16.68
CA LEU A 63 16.24 -10.70 16.20
C LEU A 63 17.75 -10.71 15.95
N VAL A 64 18.37 -9.58 15.60
CA VAL A 64 19.81 -9.51 15.25
C VAL A 64 20.72 -10.18 16.29
N HIS A 65 20.36 -10.12 17.58
CA HIS A 65 21.11 -10.77 18.65
C HIS A 65 20.57 -12.14 19.08
N GLN A 66 19.27 -12.40 18.89
CA GLN A 66 18.60 -13.63 19.35
C GLN A 66 18.65 -14.75 18.30
N ASP A 67 18.37 -14.41 17.05
CA ASP A 67 18.40 -15.29 15.89
C ASP A 67 18.83 -14.50 14.64
N PRO A 68 20.15 -14.39 14.40
CA PRO A 68 20.69 -13.65 13.26
C PRO A 68 20.23 -14.20 11.91
N THR A 69 20.02 -15.51 11.80
CA THR A 69 19.57 -16.16 10.57
C THR A 69 18.14 -15.73 10.24
N LEU A 70 17.27 -15.69 11.24
CA LEU A 70 15.90 -15.20 11.07
C LEU A 70 15.87 -13.69 10.77
N ALA A 71 16.73 -12.89 11.40
CA ALA A 71 16.87 -11.46 11.11
C ALA A 71 17.28 -11.20 9.65
N GLU A 72 18.24 -11.96 9.12
CA GLU A 72 18.66 -11.88 7.72
C GLU A 72 17.51 -12.26 6.78
N ALA A 73 16.83 -13.39 7.04
CA ALA A 73 15.69 -13.83 6.24
C ALA A 73 14.57 -12.80 6.23
N MET A 74 14.26 -12.19 7.38
CA MET A 74 13.24 -11.14 7.50
C MET A 74 13.64 -9.86 6.74
N THR A 75 14.92 -9.49 6.78
CA THR A 75 15.46 -8.35 6.01
C THR A 75 15.30 -8.56 4.50
N LEU A 76 15.64 -9.75 4.00
CA LEU A 76 15.50 -10.09 2.59
C LEU A 76 14.03 -10.13 2.14
N ARG A 77 13.12 -10.64 2.99
CA ARG A 77 11.67 -10.62 2.74
C ARG A 77 11.14 -9.19 2.68
N LEU A 78 11.57 -8.32 3.60
CA LEU A 78 11.19 -6.91 3.62
C LEU A 78 11.64 -6.21 2.34
N ALA A 79 12.89 -6.43 1.90
CA ALA A 79 13.40 -5.91 0.63
C ALA A 79 12.61 -6.42 -0.60
N ARG A 80 12.13 -7.68 -0.57
CA ARG A 80 11.29 -8.26 -1.63
C ARG A 80 9.93 -7.56 -1.70
N ILE A 81 9.29 -7.29 -0.56
CA ILE A 81 8.02 -6.56 -0.48
C ILE A 81 8.15 -5.19 -1.11
N PHE A 82 9.16 -4.40 -0.70
CA PHE A 82 9.33 -3.06 -1.24
C PHE A 82 9.64 -3.06 -2.73
N ARG A 83 10.46 -4.00 -3.21
CA ARG A 83 10.71 -4.17 -4.63
C ARG A 83 9.42 -4.46 -5.40
N TYR A 84 8.57 -5.34 -4.89
CA TYR A 84 7.29 -5.64 -5.51
C TYR A 84 6.38 -4.40 -5.55
N VAL A 85 6.18 -3.72 -4.42
CA VAL A 85 5.36 -2.50 -4.36
C VAL A 85 5.85 -1.47 -5.38
N LEU A 86 7.16 -1.17 -5.38
CA LEU A 86 7.73 -0.18 -6.30
C LEU A 86 7.65 -0.58 -7.79
N THR A 87 7.72 -1.87 -8.10
CA THR A 87 7.65 -2.36 -9.50
C THR A 87 6.22 -2.46 -10.02
N GLN A 88 5.26 -2.72 -9.15
CA GLN A 88 3.86 -2.89 -9.53
C GLN A 88 3.05 -1.62 -9.45
N THR A 89 3.53 -0.57 -8.75
CA THR A 89 2.91 0.76 -8.73
C THR A 89 2.59 1.30 -10.12
N ASP A 90 3.49 1.09 -11.09
CA ASP A 90 3.33 1.62 -12.45
C ASP A 90 2.52 0.68 -13.37
N LYS A 91 2.17 -0.52 -12.89
CA LYS A 91 1.41 -1.52 -13.66
C LYS A 91 -0.06 -1.49 -13.29
N SER A 92 -0.94 -1.35 -14.27
CA SER A 92 -2.39 -1.37 -14.03
C SER A 92 -2.93 -2.75 -13.61
N PHE A 93 -2.31 -3.84 -14.09
CA PHE A 93 -2.72 -5.22 -13.80
C PHE A 93 -1.51 -6.13 -13.60
N SER A 94 -1.65 -7.10 -12.70
CA SER A 94 -0.72 -8.19 -12.44
C SER A 94 -1.48 -9.53 -12.42
N PRO A 95 -0.84 -10.66 -12.77
CA PRO A 95 -1.48 -11.96 -12.63
C PRO A 95 -1.73 -12.28 -11.15
N LEU A 96 -2.83 -12.98 -10.85
CA LEU A 96 -3.21 -13.30 -9.47
C LEU A 96 -2.08 -14.01 -8.69
N HIS A 97 -1.31 -14.88 -9.32
CA HIS A 97 -0.21 -15.58 -8.65
C HIS A 97 0.86 -14.62 -8.11
N GLU A 98 1.20 -13.53 -8.83
CA GLU A 98 2.15 -12.52 -8.36
C GLU A 98 1.62 -11.82 -7.10
N GLU A 99 0.33 -11.48 -7.07
CA GLU A 99 -0.32 -10.86 -5.91
C GLU A 99 -0.38 -11.82 -4.71
N ILE A 100 -0.63 -13.11 -4.95
CA ILE A 100 -0.63 -14.13 -3.90
C ILE A 100 0.77 -14.36 -3.34
N ASP A 101 1.80 -14.42 -4.17
CA ASP A 101 3.20 -14.58 -3.73
C ASP A 101 3.69 -13.37 -2.93
N PHE A 102 3.29 -12.18 -3.37
CA PHE A 102 3.48 -10.95 -2.59
C PHE A 102 2.80 -11.04 -1.22
N LEU A 103 1.52 -11.44 -1.18
CA LEU A 103 0.77 -11.58 0.07
C LEU A 103 1.36 -12.65 1.00
N ARG A 104 1.85 -13.78 0.47
CA ARG A 104 2.56 -14.79 1.26
C ARG A 104 3.79 -14.20 1.93
N THR A 105 4.60 -13.47 1.16
CA THR A 105 5.80 -12.82 1.69
C THR A 105 5.45 -11.78 2.76
N TYR A 106 4.41 -10.98 2.52
CA TYR A 106 3.89 -9.99 3.47
C TYR A 106 3.38 -10.64 4.77
N LEU A 107 2.55 -11.68 4.65
CA LEU A 107 1.96 -12.37 5.78
C LEU A 107 2.97 -13.20 6.58
N ASP A 108 4.06 -13.66 5.98
CA ASP A 108 5.15 -14.30 6.71
C ASP A 108 5.85 -13.31 7.66
N ILE A 109 6.05 -12.05 7.24
CA ILE A 109 6.60 -10.98 8.11
C ILE A 109 5.61 -10.66 9.23
N GLU A 110 4.32 -10.55 8.91
CA GLU A 110 3.26 -10.31 9.91
C GLU A 110 3.17 -11.46 10.93
N GLN A 111 3.27 -12.72 10.48
CA GLN A 111 3.24 -13.90 11.35
C GLN A 111 4.45 -13.94 12.29
N MET A 112 5.65 -13.60 11.83
CA MET A 112 6.82 -13.49 12.71
C MET A 112 6.61 -12.45 13.81
N ARG A 113 5.89 -11.36 13.52
CA ARG A 113 5.58 -10.32 14.51
C ARG A 113 4.49 -10.74 15.50
N PHE A 114 3.42 -11.37 15.01
CA PHE A 114 2.28 -11.76 15.83
C PHE A 114 2.43 -13.12 16.50
N GLY A 115 3.44 -13.91 16.12
CA GLY A 115 3.65 -15.28 16.58
C GLY A 115 2.42 -16.14 16.32
N GLU A 116 2.09 -17.00 17.29
CA GLU A 116 0.97 -17.93 17.21
C GLU A 116 -0.42 -17.27 17.12
N ARG A 117 -0.50 -15.93 17.31
CA ARG A 117 -1.76 -15.21 17.23
C ARG A 117 -2.30 -15.07 15.80
N LEU A 118 -1.45 -15.12 14.78
CA LEU A 118 -1.86 -14.99 13.39
C LEU A 118 -1.71 -16.34 12.69
N GLN A 119 -2.83 -16.94 12.32
CA GLN A 119 -2.87 -18.15 11.50
C GLN A 119 -3.35 -17.79 10.09
N VAL A 120 -2.58 -18.15 9.07
CA VAL A 120 -2.88 -17.79 7.68
C VAL A 120 -3.16 -19.05 6.86
N GLN A 121 -4.23 -19.02 6.06
CA GLN A 121 -4.58 -20.10 5.13
C GLN A 121 -4.88 -19.53 3.74
N PHE A 122 -4.30 -20.17 2.72
CA PHE A 122 -4.53 -19.85 1.32
C PHE A 122 -5.28 -21.00 0.64
N HIS A 123 -6.43 -20.71 0.06
CA HIS A 123 -7.25 -21.61 -0.75
C HIS A 123 -7.47 -20.99 -2.13
N VAL A 124 -6.41 -20.93 -2.93
CA VAL A 124 -6.43 -20.36 -4.28
C VAL A 124 -6.20 -21.51 -5.27
N ALA A 125 -7.12 -21.68 -6.21
CA ALA A 125 -7.00 -22.72 -7.22
C ALA A 125 -6.05 -22.28 -8.34
N ASP A 126 -5.23 -23.21 -8.85
CA ASP A 126 -4.29 -22.92 -9.95
C ASP A 126 -5.01 -22.44 -11.22
N ALA A 127 -6.27 -22.86 -11.42
CA ALA A 127 -7.11 -22.44 -12.55
C ALA A 127 -7.34 -20.92 -12.64
N VAL A 128 -7.13 -20.16 -11.55
CA VAL A 128 -7.26 -18.69 -11.54
C VAL A 128 -5.92 -17.97 -11.41
N ALA A 129 -4.79 -18.69 -11.33
CA ALA A 129 -3.46 -18.15 -11.05
C ALA A 129 -3.00 -17.08 -12.06
N ASP A 130 -3.29 -17.27 -13.35
CA ASP A 130 -2.85 -16.34 -14.42
C ASP A 130 -3.88 -15.25 -14.73
N ARG A 131 -4.98 -15.17 -13.96
CA ARG A 131 -6.03 -14.18 -14.22
C ARG A 131 -5.51 -12.78 -13.87
N PRO A 132 -5.57 -11.80 -14.80
CA PRO A 132 -5.12 -10.45 -14.51
C PRO A 132 -6.08 -9.78 -13.53
N ILE A 133 -5.53 -9.20 -12.48
CA ILE A 133 -6.24 -8.40 -11.48
C ILE A 133 -5.53 -7.05 -11.29
N PRO A 134 -6.21 -6.00 -10.83
CA PRO A 134 -5.55 -4.73 -10.57
C PRO A 134 -4.39 -4.92 -9.58
N SER A 135 -3.22 -4.38 -9.92
CA SER A 135 -2.03 -4.56 -9.08
C SER A 135 -2.25 -4.03 -7.67
N LEU A 136 -1.72 -4.72 -6.67
CA LEU A 136 -1.78 -4.35 -5.25
C LEU A 136 -3.21 -4.28 -4.68
N ILE A 137 -4.24 -4.77 -5.36
CA ILE A 137 -5.63 -4.67 -4.91
C ILE A 137 -5.92 -5.51 -3.66
N LEU A 138 -5.20 -6.62 -3.47
CA LEU A 138 -5.44 -7.53 -2.35
C LEU A 138 -4.77 -7.05 -1.06
N GLN A 139 -3.70 -6.25 -1.15
CA GLN A 139 -2.97 -5.74 0.02
C GLN A 139 -3.88 -4.94 0.96
N PRO A 140 -4.64 -3.92 0.53
CA PRO A 140 -5.51 -3.16 1.42
C PRO A 140 -6.55 -4.02 2.14
N LEU A 141 -7.04 -5.08 1.48
CA LEU A 141 -8.03 -5.99 2.07
C LEU A 141 -7.41 -6.82 3.21
N VAL A 142 -6.22 -7.37 2.97
CA VAL A 142 -5.46 -8.13 3.98
C VAL A 142 -5.05 -7.21 5.13
N GLU A 143 -4.55 -6.01 4.84
CA GLU A 143 -4.20 -5.02 5.86
C GLU A 143 -5.40 -4.65 6.73
N ASN A 144 -6.56 -4.40 6.11
CA ASN A 144 -7.79 -4.08 6.84
C ASN A 144 -8.22 -5.25 7.72
N ALA A 145 -8.12 -6.49 7.20
CA ALA A 145 -8.43 -7.68 7.97
C ALA A 145 -7.55 -7.79 9.21
N ILE A 146 -6.23 -7.57 9.09
CA ILE A 146 -5.29 -7.61 10.21
C ILE A 146 -5.56 -6.46 11.21
N LYS A 147 -5.54 -5.22 10.71
CA LYS A 147 -5.67 -4.01 11.56
C LYS A 147 -6.97 -4.01 12.36
N HIS A 148 -8.10 -4.29 11.71
CA HIS A 148 -9.41 -4.18 12.36
C HIS A 148 -9.94 -5.51 12.91
N GLY A 149 -9.55 -6.65 12.32
CA GLY A 149 -10.01 -7.96 12.75
C GLY A 149 -9.26 -8.53 13.96
N PHE A 150 -7.98 -8.19 14.13
CA PHE A 150 -7.08 -8.84 15.09
C PHE A 150 -6.75 -7.92 16.26
N SER A 151 -6.59 -6.61 16.02
CA SER A 151 -6.25 -5.64 17.06
C SER A 151 -7.21 -5.62 18.26
N PRO A 152 -8.55 -5.79 18.11
CA PRO A 152 -9.46 -5.81 19.26
C PRO A 152 -9.61 -7.18 19.93
N LYS A 153 -9.01 -8.26 19.41
CA LYS A 153 -9.22 -9.63 19.91
C LYS A 153 -8.02 -10.16 20.73
N VAL A 154 -8.31 -10.74 21.89
CA VAL A 154 -7.33 -11.49 22.69
C VAL A 154 -7.41 -12.96 22.27
N GLY A 155 -6.29 -13.54 21.84
CA GLY A 155 -6.21 -14.93 21.40
C GLY A 155 -5.83 -15.13 19.92
N PRO A 156 -5.76 -16.40 19.47
CA PRO A 156 -5.43 -16.74 18.09
C PRO A 156 -6.53 -16.30 17.13
N CYS A 157 -6.11 -15.79 15.98
CA CYS A 157 -6.99 -15.29 14.94
C CYS A 157 -6.58 -15.91 13.60
N ARG A 158 -7.58 -16.26 12.79
CA ARG A 158 -7.38 -16.93 11.50
C ARG A 158 -7.73 -15.99 10.34
N LEU A 159 -6.79 -15.80 9.42
CA LEU A 159 -6.97 -15.15 8.12
C LEU A 159 -7.06 -16.22 7.03
N VAL A 160 -8.15 -16.20 6.26
CA VAL A 160 -8.37 -17.15 5.16
C VAL A 160 -8.54 -16.39 3.86
N ILE A 161 -7.72 -16.71 2.85
CA ILE A 161 -7.73 -16.09 1.52
C ILE A 161 -8.19 -17.13 0.51
N CYS A 162 -9.30 -16.88 -0.18
CA CYS A 162 -9.95 -17.86 -1.07
C CYS A 162 -10.11 -17.32 -2.50
N GLY A 163 -9.73 -18.12 -3.50
CA GLY A 163 -9.90 -17.82 -4.94
C GLY A 163 -11.08 -18.56 -5.59
N ALA A 164 -11.87 -19.27 -4.78
CA ALA A 164 -13.10 -20.00 -5.11
C ALA A 164 -14.00 -19.99 -3.86
N PRO A 165 -15.31 -20.35 -3.94
CA PRO A 165 -16.10 -20.55 -2.73
C PRO A 165 -15.51 -21.72 -1.91
N ALA A 166 -14.63 -21.41 -0.98
CA ALA A 166 -14.21 -22.35 0.04
C ALA A 166 -15.30 -22.38 1.11
N VAL A 167 -15.69 -23.59 1.53
CA VAL A 167 -16.45 -23.77 2.77
C VAL A 167 -15.50 -23.43 3.91
N VAL A 168 -15.44 -22.14 4.28
CA VAL A 168 -14.78 -21.73 5.52
C VAL A 168 -15.72 -22.15 6.63
N GLU A 169 -15.42 -23.26 7.31
CA GLU A 169 -16.16 -23.62 8.53
C GLU A 169 -16.07 -22.46 9.51
N PRO A 170 -17.20 -21.85 9.90
CA PRO A 170 -17.17 -20.76 10.85
C PRO A 170 -16.61 -21.28 12.18
N PRO A 171 -15.86 -20.46 12.93
CA PRO A 171 -15.42 -20.84 14.26
C PRO A 171 -16.64 -21.21 15.13
N ALA A 172 -16.42 -22.11 16.10
CA ALA A 172 -17.48 -22.62 16.97
C ALA A 172 -18.28 -21.49 17.68
N ASP A 173 -17.69 -20.30 17.83
CA ASP A 173 -18.34 -19.09 18.34
C ASP A 173 -18.77 -18.12 17.22
N ARG A 174 -20.00 -18.29 16.72
CA ARG A 174 -20.54 -17.45 15.63
C ARG A 174 -20.60 -15.93 15.93
N ASN A 175 -20.45 -15.52 17.19
CA ASN A 175 -20.52 -14.12 17.62
C ASN A 175 -19.32 -13.27 17.17
N HIS A 176 -18.17 -13.88 16.84
CA HIS A 176 -16.95 -13.16 16.46
C HIS A 176 -16.64 -13.20 14.96
N TRP A 177 -17.49 -13.84 14.16
CA TRP A 177 -17.36 -13.97 12.71
C TRP A 177 -18.04 -12.80 11.99
N ARG A 178 -17.26 -11.99 11.25
CA ARG A 178 -17.74 -10.89 10.41
C ARG A 178 -17.50 -11.17 8.93
N GLY A 179 -17.93 -12.34 8.45
CA GLY A 179 -17.96 -12.67 7.01
C GLY A 179 -19.36 -12.44 6.42
N GLY A 180 -19.43 -12.05 5.14
CA GLY A 180 -20.70 -12.00 4.42
C GLY A 180 -21.25 -13.41 4.16
N ARG A 181 -22.57 -13.57 4.18
CA ARG A 181 -23.26 -14.81 3.78
C ARG A 181 -22.93 -15.13 2.31
N TRP A 182 -22.29 -16.28 2.05
CA TRP A 182 -22.16 -16.83 0.70
C TRP A 182 -22.52 -18.32 0.70
N ALA A 183 -23.66 -18.58 0.05
CA ALA A 183 -24.32 -19.82 -0.34
C ALA A 183 -23.98 -21.14 0.41
N ALA A 184 -24.90 -21.55 1.28
CA ALA A 184 -25.20 -22.97 1.43
C ALA A 184 -25.89 -23.44 0.14
N GLY A 185 -25.37 -24.50 -0.47
CA GLY A 185 -26.09 -25.43 -1.35
C GLY A 185 -26.82 -24.83 -2.57
N ALA A 186 -26.16 -24.87 -3.72
CA ALA A 186 -26.87 -24.95 -5.00
C ALA A 186 -26.27 -26.09 -5.83
N GLY A 187 -27.03 -27.18 -5.98
CA GLY A 187 -26.92 -28.10 -7.12
C GLY A 187 -26.27 -29.47 -6.87
N ALA A 188 -26.96 -30.34 -6.15
CA ALA A 188 -27.01 -31.78 -6.47
C ALA A 188 -28.43 -32.25 -6.12
N ASP A 189 -29.35 -31.96 -7.04
CA ASP A 189 -30.53 -32.73 -7.48
C ASP A 189 -31.40 -31.86 -8.40
#